data_AF-A0A4S2GVJ8-F1
#
_entry.id   AF-A0A4S2GVJ8-F1
#
_cell.length_a   1.000
_cell.length_b   1.000
_cell.length_c   1.000
_cell.angle_alpha   90.00
_cell.angle_beta   90.00
_cell.angle_gamma   90.00
#
_symmetry.space_group_name_H-M   'P 1'
#
loop_
_entity.id
_entity.type
_entity.pdbx_description
1 polymer ?
#
loop_
_entity_poly.entity_id
_entity_poly.type
_entity_poly.pdbx_seq_one_letter_code
_entity_poly.pdbx_strand_id
1 'polypeptide(L)'
;FGGFMLAGGHFDIIIKALPFEFMMIGGAAIGAFLISNSGKTVMKTLGDFGKLISGPKWKASDYRDLISLLFLLTKTMKTKGVIALESHIEKPQESAIFSR
;
A
#
# COMPACT_ATOMS: atom_id res chain seq x y z
N PHE A 1 -3.48 17.33 21.13
CA PHE A 1 -2.39 18.25 21.53
C PHE A 1 -2.75 19.74 21.43
N GLY A 2 -3.48 20.23 20.42
CA GLY A 2 -3.86 21.65 20.32
C GLY A 2 -4.64 22.20 21.51
N GLY A 3 -5.59 21.44 22.07
CA GLY A 3 -6.33 21.84 23.29
C GLY A 3 -5.47 21.91 24.57
N PHE A 4 -4.46 21.03 24.71
CA PHE A 4 -3.52 21.06 25.84
C PHE A 4 -2.59 22.29 25.75
N MET A 5 -2.22 22.69 24.53
CA MET A 5 -1.44 23.89 24.25
C MET A 5 -2.23 25.17 24.54
N LEU A 6 -3.51 25.23 24.16
CA LEU A 6 -4.39 26.38 24.43
C LEU A 6 -4.76 26.52 25.91
N ALA A 7 -4.75 25.42 26.68
CA ALA A 7 -4.99 25.42 28.12
C ALA A 7 -3.77 25.81 28.97
N GLY A 8 -2.66 26.25 28.35
CA GLY A 8 -1.42 26.59 29.06
C GLY A 8 -0.61 25.37 29.54
N GLY A 9 -0.85 24.20 28.95
CA GLY A 9 -0.18 22.96 29.33
C GLY A 9 1.33 22.98 29.05
N HIS A 10 2.13 22.65 30.06
CA HIS A 10 3.58 22.55 29.95
C HIS A 10 4.01 21.30 29.16
N PHE A 11 4.38 21.49 27.89
CA PHE A 11 4.87 20.40 27.03
C PHE A 11 6.15 19.75 27.56
N ASP A 12 6.95 20.44 28.36
CA ASP A 12 8.17 19.89 28.98
C ASP A 12 7.91 18.63 29.82
N ILE A 13 6.76 18.59 30.51
CA ILE A 13 6.37 17.45 31.34
C ILE A 13 6.03 16.26 30.46
N ILE A 14 5.29 16.50 29.38
CA ILE A 14 4.94 15.48 28.40
C ILE A 14 6.21 14.95 27.74
N ILE A 15 7.08 15.82 27.22
CA ILE A 15 8.32 15.41 26.54
C ILE A 15 9.24 14.60 27.48
N LYS A 16 9.28 14.93 28.77
CA LYS A 16 10.08 14.20 29.76
C LYS A 16 9.48 12.84 30.15
N ALA A 17 8.15 12.72 30.19
CA ALA A 17 7.45 11.46 30.48
C ALA A 17 7.29 10.55 29.24
N LEU A 18 7.26 11.14 28.05
CA LEU A 18 7.06 10.48 26.76
C LEU A 18 7.97 9.27 26.52
N PRO A 19 9.29 9.28 26.77
CA PRO A 19 10.13 8.11 26.53
C PRO A 19 9.75 6.92 27.42
N PHE A 20 9.36 7.17 28.68
CA PHE A 20 8.98 6.11 29.61
C PHE A 20 7.58 5.57 29.31
N GLU A 21 6.62 6.46 29.07
CA GLU A 21 5.25 6.06 28.71
C GLU A 21 5.20 5.37 27.36
N PHE A 22 5.97 5.83 26.36
CA PHE A 22 6.05 5.18 25.06
C PHE A 22 6.66 3.78 25.16
N MET A 23 7.65 3.59 26.03
CA MET A 23 8.21 2.25 26.30
C MET A 23 7.20 1.33 26.99
N MET A 24 6.49 1.82 28.02
CA MET A 24 5.51 1.01 28.74
C MET A 24 4.31 0.66 27.87
N ILE A 25 3.69 1.65 27.24
CA ILE A 25 2.49 1.47 26.39
C ILE A 25 2.86 0.77 25.09
N GLY A 26 3.94 1.20 24.43
CA GLY A 26 4.41 0.60 23.19
C GLY A 26 4.90 -0.83 23.40
N GLY A 27 5.64 -1.10 24.47
CA GLY A 27 6.06 -2.45 24.84
C GLY A 27 4.89 -3.37 25.14
N ALA A 28 3.89 -2.90 25.91
CA ALA A 28 2.67 -3.66 26.17
C ALA A 28 1.86 -3.93 24.90
N ALA A 29 1.74 -2.94 24.00
CA ALA A 29 1.05 -3.09 22.73
C ALA A 29 1.74 -4.10 21.81
N ILE A 30 3.07 -4.04 21.69
CA ILE A 30 3.86 -5.00 20.90
C ILE A 30 3.74 -6.40 21.51
N GLY A 31 3.88 -6.53 22.83
CA GLY A 31 3.75 -7.82 23.53
C GLY A 31 2.37 -8.44 23.34
N ALA A 32 1.29 -7.67 23.54
CA ALA A 32 -0.08 -8.11 23.33
C ALA A 32 -0.33 -8.49 21.86
N PHE A 33 0.22 -7.74 20.91
CA PHE A 33 0.12 -8.03 19.48
C PHE A 33 0.79 -9.36 19.11
N LEU A 34 1.99 -9.62 19.66
CA LEU A 34 2.71 -10.86 19.41
C LEU A 34 2.00 -12.09 20.02
N ILE A 35 1.45 -11.98 21.23
CA ILE A 35 0.76 -13.08 21.91
C ILE A 35 -0.61 -13.39 21.24
N SER A 36 -1.30 -12.36 20.74
CA SER A 36 -2.65 -12.50 20.16
C SER A 36 -2.67 -12.97 18.70
N ASN A 37 -1.52 -13.03 18.02
CA ASN A 37 -1.44 -13.31 16.58
C ASN A 37 -0.57 -14.52 16.27
N SER A 38 -0.87 -15.20 15.16
CA SER A 38 0.00 -16.23 14.62
C SER A 38 1.31 -15.62 14.08
N GLY A 39 2.41 -16.38 14.10
CA GLY A 39 3.69 -15.93 13.56
C GLY A 39 3.63 -15.48 12.10
N LYS A 40 2.77 -16.11 11.28
CA LYS A 40 2.52 -15.70 9.87
C LYS A 40 1.88 -14.31 9.80
N THR A 41 0.93 -14.02 10.68
CA THR A 41 0.27 -12.72 10.75
C THR A 41 1.25 -11.63 11.16
N VAL A 42 2.08 -11.89 12.18
CA VAL A 42 3.11 -10.94 12.65
C VAL A 42 4.07 -10.58 11.52
N MET A 43 4.61 -11.58 10.82
CA MET A 43 5.56 -11.37 9.71
C MET A 43 4.92 -10.60 8.55
N LYS A 44 3.67 -10.90 8.20
CA LYS A 44 2.96 -10.18 7.14
C LYS A 44 2.74 -8.72 7.52
N THR A 45 2.31 -8.46 8.76
CA THR A 45 2.10 -7.09 9.26
C THR A 45 3.38 -6.28 9.22
N LEU A 46 4.52 -6.84 9.62
CA LEU A 46 5.83 -6.17 9.51
C LEU A 46 6.17 -5.81 8.05
N GLY A 47 5.93 -6.74 7.11
CA GLY A 47 6.11 -6.46 5.67
C GLY A 47 5.16 -5.39 5.13
N ASP A 48 3.92 -5.36 5.61
CA ASP A 48 2.92 -4.36 5.23
C ASP A 48 3.23 -2.97 5.82
N PHE A 49 3.85 -2.88 7.00
CA PHE A 49 4.40 -1.62 7.52
C PHE A 49 5.40 -0.98 6.56
N GLY A 50 6.25 -1.78 5.91
CA GLY A 50 7.16 -1.30 4.87
C GLY A 50 6.42 -0.71 3.66
N LYS A 51 5.26 -1.28 3.28
CA LYS A 51 4.42 -0.77 2.19
C LYS A 51 3.77 0.57 2.53
N LEU A 52 3.39 0.77 3.79
CA LEU A 52 2.81 2.03 4.25
C LEU A 52 3.82 3.18 4.15
N ILE A 53 5.07 2.93 4.54
CA ILE A 53 6.15 3.93 4.51
C ILE A 53 6.61 4.23 3.09
N SER A 54 6.65 3.22 2.21
CA SER A 54 7.10 3.37 0.82
C SER A 54 6.11 4.12 -0.08
N GLY A 55 4.92 4.46 0.42
CA GLY A 55 3.94 5.27 -0.29
C GLY A 55 3.11 4.49 -1.32
N PRO A 56 2.28 5.19 -2.11
CA PRO A 56 1.38 4.53 -3.05
C PRO A 56 2.18 3.81 -4.15
N LYS A 57 1.97 2.50 -4.26
CA LYS A 57 2.58 1.67 -5.32
C LYS A 57 2.24 2.16 -6.73
N TRP A 58 1.02 2.68 -6.91
CA TRP A 58 0.47 3.07 -8.20
C TRP A 58 0.39 4.59 -8.33
N LYS A 59 0.79 5.10 -9.49
CA LYS A 59 0.75 6.52 -9.85
C LYS A 59 -0.43 6.80 -10.78
N ALA A 60 -0.77 8.07 -10.94
CA ALA A 60 -1.82 8.51 -11.86
C ALA A 60 -1.57 8.10 -13.33
N SER A 61 -0.31 7.92 -13.74
CA SER A 61 0.05 7.32 -15.05
C SER A 61 -0.49 5.90 -15.17
N ASP A 62 -0.25 5.07 -14.16
CA ASP A 62 -0.53 3.63 -14.21
C ASP A 62 -2.03 3.37 -14.40
N TYR A 63 -2.89 4.22 -13.81
CA TYR A 63 -4.34 4.16 -14.03
C TYR A 63 -4.74 4.53 -15.46
N ARG A 64 -4.10 5.56 -16.04
CA ARG A 64 -4.36 5.97 -17.42
C ARG A 64 -3.89 4.91 -18.41
N ASP A 65 -2.74 4.31 -18.16
CA ASP A 65 -2.16 3.27 -19.00
C ASP A 65 -3.01 2.00 -18.93
N LEU A 66 -3.50 1.63 -17.73
CA LEU A 66 -4.44 0.53 -17.56
C LEU A 66 -5.75 0.73 -18.34
N ILE A 67 -6.36 1.91 -18.24
CA ILE A 67 -7.60 2.21 -18.97
C ILE A 67 -7.35 2.21 -20.49
N SER A 68 -6.22 2.74 -20.93
CA SER A 68 -5.83 2.75 -22.34
C SER A 68 -5.61 1.33 -22.88
N LEU A 69 -4.97 0.46 -22.09
CA LEU A 69 -4.77 -0.94 -22.40
C LEU A 69 -6.12 -1.66 -22.54
N LEU A 70 -7.04 -1.49 -21.58
CA LEU A 70 -8.38 -2.08 -21.63
C LEU A 70 -9.17 -1.61 -22.87
N PHE A 71 -9.05 -0.32 -23.22
CA PHE A 71 -9.65 0.21 -24.44
C PHE A 71 -9.05 -0.43 -25.71
N LEU A 72 -7.73 -0.60 -25.78
CA LEU A 72 -7.07 -1.24 -26.91
C LEU A 72 -7.47 -2.71 -27.05
N LEU A 73 -7.57 -3.45 -25.95
CA LEU A 73 -8.00 -4.85 -25.95
C LEU A 73 -9.44 -4.98 -26.45
N THR A 74 -10.37 -4.17 -25.92
CA THR A 74 -11.79 -4.18 -26.33
C THR A 74 -11.98 -3.74 -27.78
N LYS A 75 -11.25 -2.71 -28.24
CA LYS A 75 -11.26 -2.27 -29.64
C LYS A 75 -10.71 -3.34 -30.57
N THR A 76 -9.62 -4.02 -30.19
CA THR A 76 -9.00 -5.09 -30.99
C THR A 76 -9.95 -6.28 -31.12
N MET A 77 -10.59 -6.67 -30.01
CA MET A 77 -11.61 -7.71 -30.01
C MET A 77 -12.78 -7.40 -30.95
N LYS A 78 -13.28 -6.16 -30.93
CA LYS A 78 -14.41 -5.74 -31.79
C LYS A 78 -14.06 -5.66 -33.27
N THR A 79 -12.83 -5.28 -33.61
CA THR A 79 -12.43 -5.01 -35.00
C THR A 79 -11.81 -6.21 -35.70
N LYS A 80 -11.03 -7.02 -34.98
CA LYS A 80 -10.27 -8.16 -35.53
C LYS A 80 -10.76 -9.51 -35.02
N GLY A 81 -11.74 -9.53 -34.11
CA GLY A 81 -12.25 -10.75 -33.49
C GLY A 81 -11.38 -11.26 -32.36
N VAL A 82 -11.88 -12.29 -31.66
CA VAL A 82 -11.25 -12.86 -30.45
C VAL A 82 -9.92 -13.56 -30.77
N ILE A 83 -9.79 -14.18 -31.94
CA ILE A 83 -8.58 -14.90 -32.38
C ILE A 83 -7.36 -13.96 -32.42
N ALA A 84 -7.56 -12.72 -32.90
CA ALA A 84 -6.49 -11.72 -32.94
C ALA A 84 -6.08 -11.25 -31.54
N LEU A 85 -6.96 -11.40 -30.54
CA LEU A 85 -6.67 -11.05 -29.15
C LEU A 85 -5.90 -12.17 -28.42
N GLU A 86 -6.22 -13.43 -28.71
CA GLU A 86 -5.57 -14.59 -28.09
C GLU A 86 -4.06 -14.58 -28.30
N SER A 87 -3.59 -14.24 -29.50
CA SER A 87 -2.16 -14.12 -29.79
C SER A 87 -1.45 -13.06 -28.93
N HIS A 88 -2.15 -11.98 -28.57
CA HIS A 88 -1.63 -10.95 -27.66
C HIS A 88 -1.65 -11.38 -26.18
N ILE A 89 -2.53 -12.30 -25.79
CA ILE A 89 -2.66 -12.81 -24.41
C ILE A 89 -1.68 -13.96 -24.14
N GLU A 90 -1.50 -14.88 -25.09
CA GLU A 90 -0.58 -16.01 -24.95
C GLU A 90 0.88 -15.57 -24.99
N LYS A 91 1.18 -14.53 -25.78
CA LYS A 91 2.53 -13.97 -25.92
C LYS A 91 2.56 -12.47 -25.59
N PRO A 92 2.36 -12.10 -24.32
CA PRO A 92 2.30 -10.70 -23.92
C PRO A 92 3.63 -9.96 -24.14
N GLN A 93 4.77 -10.68 -24.04
CA GLN A 93 6.11 -10.13 -24.28
C GLN A 93 6.36 -9.74 -25.75
N GLU A 94 5.69 -10.41 -26.69
CA GLU A 94 5.78 -10.12 -28.13
C GLU A 94 4.65 -9.17 -28.59
N SER A 95 3.75 -8.80 -27.67
CA SER A 95 2.56 -8.03 -27.99
C SER A 95 2.86 -6.54 -28.07
N ALA A 96 2.60 -5.96 -29.24
CA ALA A 96 2.64 -4.51 -29.43
C ALA A 96 1.61 -3.74 -28.56
N ILE A 97 0.61 -4.42 -28.00
CA ILE A 97 -0.40 -3.83 -27.10
C ILE A 97 0.12 -3.75 -25.67
N PHE A 98 0.84 -4.77 -25.19
CA PHE A 98 1.39 -4.83 -23.82
C PHE A 98 2.81 -4.26 -23.70
N SER A 99 3.50 -4.03 -24.83
CA SER A 99 4.82 -3.40 -24.87
C SER A 99 4.79 -1.86 -24.83
N ARG A 100 3.60 -1.26 -24.70
CA ARG A 100 3.39 0.20 -24.57
C ARG A 100 2.96 0.52 -23.15
#